data_AF-A0A0N0XSK8-F1
#
_entry.id   AF-A0A0N0XSK8-F1
#
_cell.length_a   1.000
_cell.length_b   1.000
_cell.length_c   1.000
_cell.angle_alpha   90.00
_cell.angle_beta   90.00
_cell.angle_gamma   90.00
#
_symmetry.space_group_name_H-M   'P 1'
#
loop_
_entity.id
_entity.type
_entity.pdbx_description
1 polymer ?
#
loop_
_entity_poly.entity_id
_entity_poly.type
_entity_poly.pdbx_seq_one_letter_code
_entity_poly.pdbx_strand_id
1 'polypeptide(L)'
;MRILPFMTDSPKEDLDALIQAVAELHGSNVRGKEARAAAEAAANLHSASGFLYAPGEVLDTFDRAIEIGYAAALRGAREGKFDEEIRVWRPGLIG
;
A
#
# COMPACT_ATOMS: atom_id res chain seq x y z
N MET A 1 -24.21 -2.75 8.48
CA MET A 1 -24.52 -3.10 7.08
C MET A 1 -24.34 -1.84 6.24
N ARG A 2 -23.24 -1.75 5.48
CA ARG A 2 -23.00 -0.65 4.55
C ARG A 2 -22.83 -1.29 3.17
N ILE A 3 -23.96 -1.47 2.49
CA ILE A 3 -23.97 -1.80 1.08
C ILE A 3 -23.61 -0.48 0.39
N LEU A 4 -22.47 -0.42 -0.29
CA LEU A 4 -22.16 0.68 -1.21
C LEU A 4 -22.97 0.43 -2.48
N PRO A 5 -23.95 1.28 -2.84
CA PRO A 5 -24.62 1.16 -4.11
C PRO A 5 -23.81 1.85 -5.22
N PHE A 6 -24.15 1.47 -6.46
CA PHE A 6 -23.78 2.06 -7.76
C PHE A 6 -22.62 1.39 -8.51
N MET A 7 -22.96 0.33 -9.25
CA MET A 7 -22.32 -0.02 -10.52
C MET A 7 -23.25 0.42 -11.66
N THR A 8 -23.31 1.73 -11.94
CA THR A 8 -24.08 2.25 -13.10
C THR A 8 -23.26 3.14 -14.03
N ASP A 9 -21.97 3.33 -13.77
CA ASP A 9 -21.13 4.20 -14.57
C ASP A 9 -20.24 3.38 -15.53
N SER A 10 -19.71 4.05 -16.54
CA SER A 10 -18.86 3.42 -17.55
C SER A 10 -17.57 2.86 -16.92
N PRO A 11 -16.93 1.83 -17.52
CA PRO A 11 -15.69 1.25 -16.98
C PRO A 11 -14.56 2.26 -16.75
N LYS A 12 -14.62 3.42 -17.42
CA LYS A 12 -13.66 4.52 -17.23
C LYS A 12 -13.94 5.30 -15.95
N GLU A 13 -15.20 5.64 -15.68
CA GLU A 13 -15.60 6.36 -14.46
C GLU A 13 -15.31 5.53 -13.21
N ASP A 14 -15.53 4.21 -13.28
CA ASP A 14 -15.14 3.28 -12.20
C ASP A 14 -13.62 3.29 -11.94
N LEU A 15 -12.81 3.32 -13.02
CA LEU A 15 -11.36 3.39 -12.91
C LEU A 15 -10.90 4.74 -12.33
N ASP A 16 -11.47 5.85 -12.80
CA ASP A 16 -11.15 7.20 -12.32
C ASP A 16 -11.52 7.34 -10.82
N ALA A 17 -12.67 6.80 -10.41
CA ALA A 17 -13.09 6.76 -9.01
C ALA A 17 -12.14 5.92 -8.14
N LEU A 18 -11.67 4.78 -8.65
CA LEU A 18 -10.68 3.93 -7.96
C LEU A 18 -9.35 4.67 -7.77
N ILE A 19 -8.82 5.29 -8.84
CA ILE A 19 -7.56 6.04 -8.80
C ILE A 19 -7.65 7.14 -7.74
N GLN A 20 -8.76 7.87 -7.72
CA GLN A 20 -9.00 8.93 -6.73
C GLN A 20 -9.08 8.38 -5.30
N ALA A 21 -9.83 7.30 -5.07
CA ALA A 21 -9.96 6.70 -3.75
C ALA A 21 -8.62 6.21 -3.19
N VAL A 22 -7.77 5.61 -4.04
CA VAL A 22 -6.42 5.19 -3.65
C VAL A 22 -5.54 6.39 -3.34
N ALA A 23 -5.63 7.47 -4.11
CA ALA A 23 -4.89 8.70 -3.85
C ALA A 23 -5.25 9.31 -2.47
N GLU A 24 -6.53 9.35 -2.13
CA GLU A 24 -7.01 9.86 -0.85
C GLU A 24 -6.58 8.98 0.34
N LEU A 25 -6.65 7.66 0.17
CA LEU A 25 -6.17 6.70 1.16
C LEU A 25 -4.67 6.84 1.38
N HIS A 26 -3.90 6.98 0.31
CA HIS A 26 -2.46 7.18 0.37
C HIS A 26 -2.11 8.45 1.13
N GLY A 27 -2.72 9.56 0.73
CA GLY A 27 -2.54 10.85 1.39
C GLY A 27 -2.92 10.83 2.87
N SER A 28 -3.82 9.94 3.31
CA SER A 28 -4.23 9.80 4.72
C SER A 28 -3.34 8.87 5.53
N ASN A 29 -2.78 7.82 4.91
CA ASN A 29 -2.10 6.73 5.62
C ASN A 29 -0.58 6.76 5.50
N VAL A 30 -0.05 7.28 4.39
CA VAL A 30 1.39 7.28 4.09
C VAL A 30 1.96 8.65 4.44
N ARG A 31 2.32 8.83 5.71
CA ARG A 31 2.93 10.06 6.25
C ARG A 31 4.02 9.72 7.26
N GLY A 32 4.90 10.69 7.50
CA GLY A 32 5.88 10.58 8.58
C GLY A 32 7.04 9.64 8.26
N LYS A 33 7.52 8.91 9.26
CA LYS A 33 8.78 8.16 9.19
C LYS A 33 8.69 6.93 8.30
N GLU A 34 7.49 6.42 8.12
CA GLU A 34 7.19 5.18 7.39
C GLU A 34 7.08 5.41 5.88
N ALA A 35 6.83 6.65 5.44
CA ALA A 35 6.59 6.98 4.02
C ALA A 35 7.77 6.64 3.11
N ARG A 36 9.00 6.99 3.52
CA ARG A 36 10.20 6.69 2.73
C ARG A 36 10.40 5.18 2.54
N ALA A 37 10.28 4.42 3.61
CA ALA A 37 10.46 2.97 3.56
C ALA A 37 9.35 2.29 2.75
N ALA A 38 8.12 2.81 2.81
CA ALA A 38 7.03 2.35 1.97
C ALA A 38 7.30 2.60 0.48
N ALA A 39 7.79 3.79 0.11
CA ALA A 39 8.15 4.12 -1.27
C ALA A 39 9.31 3.25 -1.81
N GLU A 40 10.34 3.01 -0.99
CA GLU A 40 11.43 2.10 -1.35
C GLU A 40 10.93 0.66 -1.58
N ALA A 41 9.97 0.20 -0.77
CA ALA A 41 9.36 -1.11 -0.94
C ALA A 41 8.49 -1.20 -2.21
N ALA A 42 7.71 -0.16 -2.52
CA ALA A 42 6.93 -0.08 -3.76
C ALA A 42 7.84 -0.11 -4.98
N ALA A 43 8.90 0.71 -5.01
CA ALA A 43 9.88 0.71 -6.09
C ALA A 43 10.54 -0.66 -6.30
N ASN A 44 10.92 -1.36 -5.21
CA ASN A 44 11.49 -2.69 -5.28
C ASN A 44 10.50 -3.70 -5.90
N LEU A 45 9.23 -3.68 -5.47
CA LEU A 45 8.21 -4.58 -5.97
C LEU A 45 7.88 -4.30 -7.44
N HIS A 46 7.77 -3.03 -7.80
CA HIS A 46 7.52 -2.60 -9.18
C HIS A 46 8.69 -2.96 -10.12
N SER A 47 9.94 -2.82 -9.66
CA SER A 47 11.12 -3.21 -10.44
C SER A 47 11.17 -4.72 -10.76
N ALA A 48 10.53 -5.55 -9.93
CA ALA A 48 10.52 -7.00 -10.08
C ALA A 48 9.30 -7.54 -10.84
N SER A 49 8.21 -6.76 -10.98
CA SER A 49 6.92 -7.26 -11.46
C SER A 49 6.78 -7.32 -12.98
N GLY A 50 7.71 -6.73 -13.74
CA GLY A 50 7.67 -6.70 -15.22
C GLY A 50 6.47 -5.94 -15.81
N PHE A 51 5.67 -5.30 -14.95
CA PHE A 51 4.41 -4.65 -15.31
C PHE A 51 4.63 -3.21 -15.80
N LEU A 52 5.45 -3.04 -16.85
CA LEU A 52 5.92 -1.73 -17.32
C LEU A 52 5.02 -1.07 -18.39
N TYR A 53 4.03 -1.78 -18.92
CA TYR A 53 3.26 -1.36 -20.11
C TYR A 53 1.86 -0.82 -19.82
N ALA A 54 1.52 -0.58 -18.55
CA ALA A 54 0.23 0.03 -18.20
C ALA A 54 0.29 1.57 -18.31
N PRO A 55 -0.87 2.26 -18.42
CA PRO A 55 -0.92 3.71 -18.33
C PRO A 55 -0.31 4.21 -17.03
N GLY A 56 0.39 5.36 -17.06
CA GLY A 56 1.10 5.91 -15.90
C GLY A 56 0.22 6.07 -14.66
N GLU A 57 -1.03 6.51 -14.81
CA GLU A 57 -1.97 6.66 -13.70
C GLU A 57 -2.32 5.33 -13.02
N VAL A 58 -2.33 4.23 -13.78
CA VAL A 58 -2.56 2.89 -13.23
C VAL A 58 -1.33 2.41 -12.47
N LEU A 59 -0.12 2.69 -13.00
CA LEU A 59 1.14 2.38 -12.31
C LEU A 59 1.26 3.17 -11.00
N ASP A 60 1.00 4.47 -11.02
CA ASP A 60 0.97 5.32 -9.84
C ASP A 60 -0.04 4.82 -8.79
N THR A 61 -1.18 4.29 -9.25
CA THR A 61 -2.19 3.71 -8.36
C THR A 61 -1.70 2.43 -7.70
N PHE A 62 -0.97 1.57 -8.42
CA PHE A 62 -0.33 0.41 -7.81
C PHE A 62 0.72 0.80 -6.78
N ASP A 63 1.60 1.76 -7.11
CA ASP A 63 2.62 2.23 -6.19
C ASP A 63 1.98 2.76 -4.90
N ARG A 64 0.96 3.62 -5.02
CA ARG A 64 0.22 4.13 -3.86
C ARG A 64 -0.43 3.03 -3.04
N ALA A 65 -1.04 2.02 -3.68
CA ALA A 65 -1.65 0.89 -2.98
C ALA A 65 -0.62 0.07 -2.19
N ILE A 66 0.55 -0.19 -2.78
CA ILE A 66 1.65 -0.89 -2.12
C ILE A 66 2.16 -0.06 -0.93
N GLU A 67 2.37 1.23 -1.14
CA GLU A 67 2.85 2.14 -0.09
C GLU A 67 1.89 2.22 1.10
N ILE A 68 0.57 2.26 0.86
CA ILE A 68 -0.44 2.19 1.94
C ILE A 68 -0.26 0.93 2.78
N GLY A 69 -0.16 -0.23 2.12
CA GLY A 69 0.02 -1.52 2.78
C GLY A 69 1.30 -1.57 3.62
N TYR A 70 2.42 -1.14 3.05
CA TYR A 70 3.70 -1.11 3.75
C TYR A 70 3.72 -0.12 4.91
N ALA A 71 3.17 1.09 4.75
CA ALA A 71 3.10 2.06 5.83
C ALA A 71 2.24 1.53 7.01
N ALA A 72 1.14 0.84 6.71
CA ALA A 72 0.31 0.20 7.73
C ALA A 72 1.06 -0.94 8.43
N ALA A 73 1.77 -1.79 7.68
CA ALA A 73 2.57 -2.88 8.24
C ALA A 73 3.70 -2.36 9.14
N LEU A 74 4.43 -1.34 8.71
CA LEU A 74 5.51 -0.71 9.49
C LEU A 74 4.99 -0.08 10.78
N ARG A 75 3.83 0.57 10.72
CA ARG A 75 3.18 1.12 11.92
C ARG A 75 2.83 0.02 12.90
N GLY A 76 2.20 -1.06 12.44
CA GLY A 76 1.89 -2.22 13.28
C GLY A 76 3.15 -2.85 13.89
N ALA A 77 4.22 -2.99 13.11
CA ALA A 77 5.51 -3.47 13.61
C ALA A 77 6.09 -2.57 14.70
N ARG A 78 6.04 -1.25 14.50
CA ARG A 78 6.50 -0.27 15.49
C ARG A 78 5.68 -0.27 16.77
N GLU A 79 4.40 -0.61 16.68
CA GLU A 79 3.48 -0.79 17.81
C GLU A 79 3.63 -2.16 18.49
N GLY A 80 4.57 -3.00 18.05
CA GLY A 80 4.87 -4.30 18.63
C GLY A 80 3.93 -5.43 18.19
N LYS A 81 3.10 -5.21 17.15
CA LYS A 81 2.12 -6.19 16.68
C LYS A 81 2.74 -7.53 16.24
N PHE A 82 4.00 -7.51 15.82
CA PHE A 82 4.71 -8.68 15.30
C PHE A 82 5.86 -9.14 16.21
N ASP A 83 5.92 -8.66 17.45
CA ASP A 83 7.06 -8.93 18.34
C ASP A 83 7.20 -10.42 18.64
N GLU A 84 6.08 -11.13 18.85
CA GLU A 84 6.09 -12.58 19.10
C GLU A 84 6.57 -13.36 17.88
N GLU A 85 6.09 -13.01 16.69
CA GLU A 85 6.53 -13.60 15.43
C GLU A 85 8.01 -13.31 15.17
N ILE A 86 8.48 -12.09 15.45
CA ILE A 86 9.89 -11.72 15.33
C ILE A 86 10.75 -12.57 16.27
N ARG A 87 10.29 -12.90 17.49
CA ARG A 87 11.02 -13.83 18.39
C ARG A 87 11.19 -15.20 17.75
N VAL A 88 10.17 -15.68 17.04
CA VAL A 88 10.21 -16.98 16.36
C VAL A 88 11.10 -16.92 15.11
N TRP A 89 10.98 -15.87 14.30
CA TRP A 89 11.72 -15.75 13.03
C TRP A 89 13.18 -15.40 13.23
N ARG A 90 13.49 -14.64 14.30
CA ARG A 90 14.82 -14.10 14.59
C ARG A 90 15.13 -14.22 16.08
N PRO A 91 15.25 -15.44 16.61
CA PRO A 91 15.45 -15.66 18.05
C PRO A 91 16.72 -14.98 18.60
N GLY A 92 17.74 -14.75 17.77
CA GLY A 92 18.98 -14.07 18.16
C GLY A 92 18.94 -12.54 18.18
N LEU A 93 17.81 -11.89 17.85
CA LEU A 93 17.66 -10.43 17.93
C LEU A 93 17.29 -9.94 19.33
N ILE A 94 16.97 -10.86 20.24
CA ILE A 94 16.54 -10.54 21.60
C ILE A 94 17.62 -11.09 22.54
N GLY A 95 18.62 -10.26 22.80
CA GLY A 95 19.74 -10.51 23.69
C GLY A 95 20.16 -9.21 24.35
#